data_AF-A0A1H6QJF5-F1
#
_entry.id   AF-A0A1H6QJF5-F1
#
_cell.length_a   1.000
_cell.length_b   1.000
_cell.length_c   1.000
_cell.angle_alpha   90.00
_cell.angle_beta   90.00
_cell.angle_gamma   90.00
#
_symmetry.space_group_name_H-M   'P 1'
#
loop_
_entity.id
_entity.type
_entity.pdbx_description
1 polymer ?
#
loop_
_entity_poly.entity_id
_entity_poly.type
_entity_poly.pdbx_seq_one_letter_code
_entity_poly.pdbx_strand_id
1 'polypeptide(L)'
;MKIVSIVLLVTSAFLSLKHGWDAFQPAQAAQAKMMASLGIHPQAMPYFGVFSILMGLMLFFPQTFFLSNVLNAVTIVLIMALSLRAGDNRTALIEIPFLSMPMILIWLKYPFKF
;
A
#
# COMPACT_ATOMS: atom_id res chain seq x y z
N MET A 1 -8.72 -13.07 18.73
CA MET A 1 -9.11 -11.75 18.20
C MET A 1 -8.01 -10.71 18.43
N LYS A 2 -7.70 -10.30 19.69
CA LYS A 2 -6.68 -9.27 19.98
C LYS A 2 -5.29 -9.53 19.37
N ILE A 3 -4.76 -10.74 19.53
CA ILE A 3 -3.42 -11.12 19.04
C ILE A 3 -3.38 -11.11 17.50
N VAL A 4 -4.39 -11.67 16.85
CA VAL A 4 -4.48 -11.72 15.38
C VAL A 4 -4.48 -10.31 14.79
N SER A 5 -5.25 -9.40 15.37
CA SER A 5 -5.34 -8.05 14.85
C SER A 5 -4.11 -7.18 15.19
N ILE A 6 -3.41 -7.42 16.30
CA ILE A 6 -2.09 -6.82 16.56
C ILE A 6 -1.07 -7.31 15.53
N VAL A 7 -1.03 -8.62 15.26
CA VAL A 7 -0.15 -9.20 14.25
C VAL A 7 -0.46 -8.60 12.88
N LEU A 8 -1.73 -8.55 12.47
CA LEU A 8 -2.13 -7.93 11.20
C LEU A 8 -1.73 -6.46 11.11
N LEU A 9 -1.87 -5.68 12.19
CA LEU A 9 -1.46 -4.28 12.19
C LEU A 9 0.05 -4.13 12.06
N VAL A 10 0.83 -4.90 12.83
CA VAL A 10 2.29 -4.87 12.76
C VAL A 10 2.78 -5.33 11.39
N THR A 11 2.20 -6.40 10.84
CA THR A 11 2.50 -6.86 9.48
C THR A 11 2.14 -5.80 8.44
N SER A 12 0.97 -5.16 8.56
CA SER A 12 0.56 -4.11 7.63
C SER A 12 1.48 -2.89 7.71
N ALA A 13 1.88 -2.47 8.91
CA ALA A 13 2.83 -1.38 9.10
C ALA A 13 4.22 -1.73 8.53
N PHE A 14 4.70 -2.94 8.78
CA PHE A 14 5.96 -3.43 8.23
C PHE A 14 5.94 -3.47 6.70
N LEU A 15 4.84 -3.95 6.10
CA LEU A 15 4.67 -3.97 4.65
C LEU A 15 4.63 -2.55 4.08
N SER A 16 3.90 -1.61 4.70
CA SER A 16 3.88 -0.20 4.27
C SER A 16 5.27 0.43 4.29
N LEU A 17 6.07 0.13 5.33
CA LEU A 17 7.47 0.58 5.43
C LEU A 17 8.36 -0.08 4.39
N LYS A 18 8.19 -1.39 4.14
CA LYS A 18 8.92 -2.13 3.11
C LYS A 18 8.61 -1.60 1.72
N HIS A 19 7.33 -1.39 1.37
CA HIS A 19 6.93 -0.79 0.10
C HIS A 19 7.46 0.64 -0.04
N GLY A 20 7.48 1.39 1.06
CA GLY A 20 8.09 2.72 1.11
C GLY A 20 9.59 2.69 0.81
N TRP A 21 10.31 1.73 1.40
CA TRP A 21 11.74 1.51 1.18
C TRP A 21 12.05 1.02 -0.24
N ASP A 22 11.24 0.11 -0.76
CA ASP A 22 11.37 -0.42 -2.12
C ASP A 22 11.15 0.69 -3.17
N ALA A 23 10.36 1.72 -2.86
CA ALA A 23 10.18 2.89 -3.74
C ALA A 23 11.41 3.82 -3.83
N PHE A 24 12.37 3.71 -2.91
CA PHE A 24 13.68 4.39 -3.01
C PHE A 24 14.73 3.57 -3.77
N GLN A 25 14.44 2.29 -4.06
CA GLN A 25 15.29 1.45 -4.88
C GLN A 25 15.01 1.69 -6.37
N PRO A 26 15.93 1.29 -7.28
CA PRO A 26 15.69 1.40 -8.71
C PRO A 26 14.38 0.70 -9.08
N ALA A 27 13.45 1.45 -9.65
CA ALA A 27 12.17 0.93 -10.07
C ALA A 27 12.36 -0.30 -10.97
N GLN A 28 11.62 -1.37 -10.69
CA GLN A 28 11.56 -2.49 -11.63
C GLN A 28 11.12 -1.99 -13.01
N ALA A 29 11.67 -2.58 -14.07
CA ALA A 29 11.41 -2.14 -15.44
C ALA A 29 9.91 -2.01 -15.77
N ALA A 30 9.07 -2.87 -15.19
CA ALA A 30 7.61 -2.80 -15.31
C ALA A 30 7.02 -1.53 -14.65
N GLN A 31 7.48 -1.19 -13.44
CA GLN A 31 7.03 -0.03 -12.68
C GLN A 31 7.50 1.30 -13.30
N ALA A 32 8.73 1.33 -13.83
CA ALA A 32 9.26 2.46 -14.57
C ALA A 32 8.50 2.69 -15.90
N LYS A 33 8.17 1.60 -16.62
CA LYS A 33 7.39 1.65 -17.86
C LYS A 33 5.94 2.08 -17.61
N MET A 34 5.36 1.63 -16.49
CA MET A 34 4.04 2.03 -16.03
C MET A 34 4.00 3.53 -15.68
N MET A 35 4.95 4.02 -14.89
CA MET A 35 5.07 5.44 -14.56
C MET A 35 5.25 6.31 -15.81
N ALA A 36 6.12 5.90 -16.74
CA ALA A 36 6.29 6.58 -18.02
C ALA A 36 4.98 6.63 -18.84
N SER A 37 4.19 5.54 -18.85
CA SER A 37 2.90 5.48 -19.55
C SER A 37 1.79 6.36 -18.95
N LEU A 38 2.00 6.85 -17.73
CA LEU A 38 1.09 7.74 -17.01
C LEU A 38 1.55 9.19 -17.01
N GLY A 39 2.67 9.50 -17.67
CA GLY A 39 3.31 10.81 -17.59
C GLY A 39 3.90 11.11 -16.20
N ILE A 40 4.02 10.10 -15.35
CA ILE A 40 4.60 10.23 -14.02
C ILE A 40 6.12 10.14 -14.17
N HIS A 41 6.80 11.24 -13.89
CA HIS A 41 8.25 11.32 -13.96
C HIS A 41 8.87 10.38 -12.89
N PRO A 42 10.00 9.71 -13.15
CA PRO A 42 10.72 8.87 -12.16
C PRO A 42 11.02 9.56 -10.83
N GLN A 43 11.02 10.90 -10.81
CA GLN A 43 11.19 11.73 -9.62
C GLN A 43 9.99 11.64 -8.65
N ALA A 44 8.85 11.10 -9.09
CA ALA A 44 7.66 10.89 -8.26
C ALA A 44 7.76 9.66 -7.35
N MET A 45 8.60 8.67 -7.68
CA MET A 45 8.76 7.43 -6.89
C MET A 45 9.13 7.69 -5.42
N PRO A 46 10.11 8.56 -5.10
CA PRO A 46 10.41 8.93 -3.72
C PRO A 46 9.21 9.50 -2.95
N TYR A 47 8.31 10.23 -3.63
CA TYR A 47 7.10 10.77 -3.00
C TYR A 47 6.12 9.65 -2.63
N PHE A 48 5.93 8.67 -3.52
CA PHE A 48 5.15 7.46 -3.19
C PHE A 48 5.80 6.67 -2.04
N GLY A 49 7.14 6.63 -1.97
CA GLY A 49 7.87 6.02 -0.87
C GLY A 49 7.61 6.69 0.48
N VAL A 50 7.76 8.01 0.54
CA VAL A 50 7.42 8.81 1.73
C VAL A 50 5.95 8.65 2.11
N PHE A 51 5.06 8.65 1.12
CA PHE A 51 3.62 8.47 1.34
C PHE A 51 3.30 7.10 1.95
N SER A 52 3.93 6.03 1.47
CA SER A 52 3.78 4.68 2.03
C SER A 52 4.27 4.57 3.47
N ILE A 53 5.41 5.21 3.78
CA ILE A 53 5.93 5.29 5.16
C ILE A 53 4.96 6.06 6.06
N LEU A 54 4.45 7.20 5.60
CA LEU A 54 3.48 8.01 6.35
C LEU A 54 2.20 7.22 6.63
N MET A 55 1.66 6.49 5.65
CA MET A 55 0.51 5.59 5.87
C MET A 55 0.82 4.51 6.90
N GLY A 56 2.01 3.89 6.82
CA GLY A 56 2.50 2.93 7.82
C GLY A 56 2.55 3.48 9.24
N LEU A 57 3.00 4.73 9.40
CA LEU A 57 3.01 5.42 10.70
C LEU A 57 1.59 5.79 11.16
N MET A 58 0.73 6.25 10.25
CA MET A 58 -0.66 6.60 10.52
C MET A 58 -1.48 5.38 11.00
N LEU A 59 -1.15 4.17 10.58
CA LEU A 59 -1.81 2.94 11.07
C LEU A 59 -1.72 2.77 12.59
N PHE A 60 -0.70 3.32 13.25
CA PHE A 60 -0.53 3.24 14.71
C PHE A 60 -1.39 4.22 15.49
N PHE A 61 -1.99 5.22 14.85
CA PHE A 61 -2.83 6.20 15.54
C PHE A 61 -4.31 5.92 15.27
N PRO A 62 -5.18 5.91 16.29
CA PRO A 62 -6.60 5.64 16.12
C PRO A 62 -7.25 6.59 15.12
N GLN A 63 -7.00 7.89 15.27
CA GLN A 63 -7.65 8.94 14.49
C GLN A 63 -7.34 8.85 12.99
N THR A 64 -6.19 8.29 12.62
CA THR A 64 -5.74 8.16 11.23
C THR A 64 -5.80 6.72 10.71
N PHE A 65 -6.18 5.75 11.55
CA PHE A 65 -6.26 4.34 11.17
C PHE A 65 -7.19 4.11 9.97
N PHE A 66 -8.41 4.65 10.01
CA PHE A 66 -9.36 4.49 8.91
C PHE A 66 -8.84 5.15 7.63
N LEU A 67 -8.37 6.40 7.75
CA LEU A 67 -7.82 7.15 6.62
C LEU A 67 -6.61 6.43 6.00
N SER A 68 -5.69 5.91 6.81
CA SER A 68 -4.52 5.19 6.34
C SER A 68 -4.90 3.92 5.57
N ASN A 69 -5.84 3.11 6.09
CA ASN A 69 -6.31 1.93 5.37
C ASN A 69 -7.03 2.28 4.06
N VAL A 70 -7.80 3.36 4.03
CA VAL A 70 -8.45 3.85 2.79
C VAL A 70 -7.39 4.29 1.77
N LEU A 71 -6.41 5.09 2.18
CA LEU A 71 -5.33 5.54 1.30
C LEU A 71 -4.49 4.37 0.78
N ASN A 72 -4.23 3.36 1.62
CA ASN A 72 -3.57 2.11 1.21
C ASN A 72 -4.40 1.37 0.15
N ALA A 73 -5.70 1.18 0.38
CA ALA A 73 -6.58 0.50 -0.56
C ALA A 73 -6.64 1.23 -1.92
N VAL A 74 -6.78 2.56 -1.92
CA VAL A 74 -6.76 3.38 -3.15
C VAL A 74 -5.44 3.23 -3.89
N THR A 75 -4.32 3.26 -3.17
CA THR A 75 -2.98 3.12 -3.77
C THR A 75 -2.80 1.75 -4.41
N ILE A 76 -3.23 0.68 -3.75
CA ILE A 76 -3.14 -0.69 -4.28
C ILE A 76 -4.03 -0.87 -5.52
N VAL A 77 -5.27 -0.37 -5.48
CA VAL A 77 -6.18 -0.40 -6.63
C VAL A 77 -5.58 0.38 -7.82
N LEU A 78 -4.98 1.54 -7.55
CA LEU A 78 -4.30 2.33 -8.57
C LEU A 78 -3.17 1.49 -9.20
N ILE A 79 -2.26 0.93 -8.40
CA ILE A 79 -1.16 0.09 -8.90
C ILE A 79 -1.70 -1.08 -9.72
N MET A 80 -2.71 -1.80 -9.22
CA MET A 80 -3.33 -2.93 -9.91
C MET A 80 -3.91 -2.53 -11.28
N ALA A 81 -4.67 -1.43 -11.35
CA ALA A 81 -5.23 -0.92 -12.59
C ALA A 81 -4.13 -0.55 -13.61
N LEU A 82 -3.02 0.00 -13.13
CA LEU A 82 -1.90 0.38 -13.95
C LEU A 82 -1.07 -0.83 -14.42
N SER A 83 -0.90 -1.86 -13.58
CA SER A 83 -0.30 -3.15 -13.96
C SER A 83 -1.11 -3.84 -15.06
N LEU A 84 -2.45 -3.87 -14.92
CA LEU A 84 -3.33 -4.40 -15.96
C LEU A 84 -3.22 -3.62 -17.28
N ARG A 85 -3.18 -2.29 -17.21
CA ARG A 85 -2.97 -1.44 -18.39
C ARG A 85 -1.61 -1.70 -19.06
N ALA A 86 -0.58 -2.03 -18.28
CA ALA A 86 0.75 -2.38 -18.77
C ALA A 86 0.85 -3.83 -19.30
N GLY A 87 -0.22 -4.63 -19.21
CA GLY A 87 -0.24 -6.04 -19.60
C GLY A 87 0.36 -6.99 -18.57
N ASP A 88 0.65 -6.52 -17.35
CA ASP A 88 1.22 -7.31 -16.27
C ASP A 88 0.13 -7.82 -15.32
N ASN A 89 -0.58 -8.85 -15.78
CA ASN A 89 -1.63 -9.50 -15.00
C ASN A 89 -1.09 -10.24 -13.77
N ARG A 90 0.20 -10.61 -13.74
CA ARG A 90 0.80 -11.31 -12.60
C ARG A 90 0.94 -10.37 -11.41
N THR A 91 1.45 -9.16 -11.65
CA THR A 91 1.55 -8.14 -10.60
C THR A 91 0.17 -7.77 -10.08
N ALA A 92 -0.81 -7.57 -10.95
CA ALA A 92 -2.19 -7.28 -10.52
C ALA A 92 -2.79 -8.38 -9.61
N LEU A 93 -2.54 -9.66 -9.89
CA LEU A 93 -3.00 -10.78 -9.06
C LEU A 93 -2.28 -10.84 -7.70
N ILE A 94 -0.98 -10.51 -7.68
CA ILE A 94 -0.19 -10.46 -6.44
C ILE A 94 -0.68 -9.34 -5.52
N GLU A 95 -1.20 -8.23 -6.07
CA GLU A 95 -1.73 -7.10 -5.29
C GLU A 95 -3.09 -7.39 -4.60
N ILE A 96 -3.84 -8.41 -5.02
CA ILE A 96 -5.14 -8.78 -4.43
C ILE A 96 -5.07 -9.09 -2.92
N PRO A 97 -4.16 -9.95 -2.42
CA PRO A 97 -4.02 -10.16 -0.98
C PRO A 97 -3.63 -8.87 -0.24
N PHE A 98 -2.84 -7.99 -0.85
CA PHE A 98 -2.50 -6.70 -0.24
C PHE A 98 -3.72 -5.78 -0.14
N LEU A 99 -4.62 -5.77 -1.13
CA LEU A 99 -5.89 -5.04 -1.06
C LEU A 99 -6.83 -5.59 0.02
N SER A 100 -6.81 -6.91 0.23
CA SER A 100 -7.66 -7.55 1.24
C SER A 100 -7.28 -7.13 2.67
N MET A 101 -6.00 -6.89 2.95
CA MET A 101 -5.51 -6.50 4.27
C MET A 101 -6.14 -5.21 4.84
N PRO A 102 -6.09 -4.04 4.18
CA PRO A 102 -6.71 -2.82 4.69
C PRO A 102 -8.23 -2.93 4.81
N MET A 103 -8.88 -3.69 3.92
CA MET A 103 -10.32 -3.95 4.01
C MET A 103 -10.67 -4.78 5.27
N ILE A 104 -9.91 -5.84 5.53
CA ILE A 104 -10.04 -6.68 6.73
C ILE A 104 -9.76 -5.86 7.99
N LEU A 105 -8.75 -4.99 7.98
CA LEU A 105 -8.40 -4.11 9.10
C LEU A 105 -9.52 -3.10 9.40
N ILE A 106 -10.12 -2.49 8.38
CA ILE A 106 -11.28 -1.61 8.53
C ILE A 106 -12.46 -2.38 9.13
N TRP A 107 -12.74 -3.58 8.62
CA TRP A 107 -13.84 -4.42 9.11
C TRP A 107 -13.64 -4.87 10.56
N LEU A 108 -12.41 -5.22 10.95
CA LEU A 108 -12.07 -5.66 12.31
C LEU A 108 -12.19 -4.54 13.36
N LYS A 109 -12.16 -3.26 12.96
CA LYS A 109 -12.20 -2.09 13.87
C LYS A 109 -11.22 -2.22 15.05
N TYR A 110 -10.08 -2.89 14.85
CA TYR A 110 -9.11 -3.22 15.90
C TYR A 110 -7.73 -2.73 15.45
N PRO A 111 -6.87 -2.20 16.35
CA PRO A 111 -6.93 -2.17 17.82
C PRO A 111 -7.84 -1.12 18.44
N PHE A 112 -8.36 -0.20 17.63
CA PHE A 112 -9.10 0.95 18.12
C PHE A 112 -10.60 0.68 18.05
N LYS A 113 -11.19 0.31 19.18
CA LYS A 113 -12.65 0.25 19.33
C LYS A 113 -13.19 1.68 19.23
N PHE A 114 -13.75 2.02 18.08
CA PHE A 114 -14.62 3.19 17.90
C PHE A 114 -16.07 2.79 18.15
#